data_AF-A0A978TAW7-F1
#
_entry.id   AF-A0A978TAW7-F1
#
_cell.length_a   1.000
_cell.length_b   1.000
_cell.length_c   1.000
_cell.angle_alpha   90.00
_cell.angle_beta   90.00
_cell.angle_gamma   90.00
#
_symmetry.space_group_name_H-M   'P 1'
#
loop_
_entity.id
_entity.type
_entity.pdbx_description
1 polymer ?
#
loop_
_entity_poly.entity_id
_entity_poly.type
_entity_poly.pdbx_seq_one_letter_code
_entity_poly.pdbx_strand_id
1 'polypeptide(L)'
;LKHLDALQLQVGPLLQRRQHLQTELQRLQTRLQTRLEELTTAATRLRTQQSQRPPLEASAQQLGQTLSYLEQRRAYQEQVREKGLERRSFVETLQTTQRACERQMAEVAQKLKLLEQPRAVCPLCDRPLDPQHRTLVQDRHRLQYQDLQDQLWGMREQLAVTEREIQVLRQEYRAVEAELEGYGRVLHQQGRLEAQIAAQNAEQQQLQHLEAECRQLQECLRDRQYATDLQGELDQIEATLGELAYDDRDHALARGQVNRLRWADLKRHELTQARRRQRQLLDQAEKLEASLADLEQQWTELEQSPLKAELDQVESQLLALNYPLDHHQQVRLALQEAQGWLRQQQILDQARQQQPLLNQRLVTLQAKAQDQKQVLTQLTEQIALLEAQLPTPAPSADQIAQLEAQITALQLRRDSQLAQLGALTQTCRQLESLQQQRQQKQEELAGLGQHLRVCQELAQAFGRKGIQAMMIENLLPQLEAETNHILGRLSGHQMHVRFATQRPSKGRQPKSIETLDILIADAQGTRPYETYSGGEAFRVNFAIRLALARLLAQRSGTALQLLIIDEGFGTQDQEGCDRLIAAINAIATDFSCILVITHIPHFRAAFQTRLDVAKTDRGSQVELAG
;
A
#
# COMPACT_ATOMS: atom_id res chain seq x y z
N LEU A 1 4.31 13.77 -62.50
CA LEU A 1 4.00 15.08 -61.88
C LEU A 1 2.68 15.04 -61.14
N LYS A 2 1.53 15.46 -61.70
CA LYS A 2 0.26 15.69 -60.95
C LYS A 2 -0.13 14.61 -59.92
N HIS A 3 0.15 13.34 -60.20
CA HIS A 3 -0.04 12.23 -59.26
C HIS A 3 0.89 12.29 -58.04
N LEU A 4 2.19 12.54 -58.24
CA LEU A 4 3.18 12.79 -57.19
C LEU A 4 2.93 14.11 -56.45
N ASP A 5 2.45 15.15 -57.16
CA ASP A 5 2.00 16.40 -56.51
C ASP A 5 0.81 16.15 -55.55
N ALA A 6 -0.09 15.22 -55.89
CA ALA A 6 -1.20 14.81 -55.03
C ALA A 6 -0.76 13.91 -53.86
N LEU A 7 0.16 12.96 -54.09
CA LEU A 7 0.75 12.13 -53.02
C LEU A 7 1.53 12.99 -52.01
N GLN A 8 2.30 13.99 -52.46
CA GLN A 8 3.00 14.93 -51.59
C GLN A 8 2.05 15.64 -50.60
N LEU A 9 0.84 15.98 -51.05
CA LEU A 9 -0.21 16.62 -50.25
C LEU A 9 -0.81 15.70 -49.17
N GLN A 10 -0.75 14.38 -49.36
CA GLN A 10 -1.21 13.37 -48.40
C GLN A 10 -0.08 12.96 -47.42
N VAL A 11 1.15 12.88 -47.93
CA VAL A 11 2.34 12.43 -47.18
C VAL A 11 2.89 13.50 -46.22
N GLY A 12 2.84 14.77 -46.59
CA GLY A 12 3.37 15.87 -45.77
C GLY A 12 2.83 15.91 -44.32
N PRO A 13 1.51 15.88 -44.10
CA PRO A 13 0.93 15.82 -42.75
C PRO A 13 1.32 14.58 -41.94
N LEU A 14 1.40 13.41 -42.60
CA LEU A 14 1.78 12.15 -41.97
C LEU A 14 3.24 12.19 -41.47
N LEU A 15 4.16 12.73 -42.27
CA LEU A 15 5.57 12.91 -41.86
C LEU A 15 5.72 13.86 -40.66
N GLN A 16 4.91 14.93 -40.60
CA GLN A 16 4.90 15.85 -39.46
C GLN A 16 4.36 15.18 -38.18
N ARG A 17 3.24 14.45 -38.27
CA ARG A 17 2.67 13.71 -37.13
C ARG A 17 3.64 12.65 -36.62
N ARG A 18 4.33 11.93 -37.52
CA ARG A 18 5.38 10.95 -37.19
C ARG A 18 6.51 11.55 -36.36
N GLN A 19 7.05 12.72 -36.76
CA GLN A 19 8.10 13.41 -35.97
C GLN A 19 7.60 13.86 -34.59
N HIS A 20 6.34 14.30 -34.50
CA HIS A 20 5.73 14.68 -33.22
C HIS A 20 5.59 13.48 -32.27
N LEU A 21 5.09 12.34 -32.76
CA LEU A 21 4.96 11.10 -31.99
C LEU A 21 6.33 10.57 -31.53
N GLN A 22 7.33 10.58 -32.42
CA GLN A 22 8.71 10.16 -32.09
C GLN A 22 9.32 11.01 -30.96
N THR A 23 9.12 12.33 -31.00
CA THR A 23 9.63 13.22 -29.93
C THR A 23 8.86 13.11 -28.60
N GLU A 24 7.58 12.76 -28.62
CA GLU A 24 6.82 12.46 -27.39
C GLU A 24 7.23 11.13 -26.76
N LEU A 25 7.36 10.07 -27.56
CA LEU A 25 7.88 8.78 -27.11
C LEU A 25 9.29 8.89 -26.52
N GLN A 26 10.17 9.69 -27.14
CA GLN A 26 11.54 9.91 -26.66
C GLN A 26 11.59 10.67 -25.31
N ARG A 27 10.68 11.64 -25.09
CA ARG A 27 10.52 12.34 -23.80
C ARG A 27 9.99 11.42 -22.69
N LEU A 28 9.03 10.56 -23.02
CA LEU A 28 8.52 9.55 -22.09
C LEU A 28 9.65 8.58 -21.70
N GLN A 29 10.43 8.10 -22.68
CA GLN A 29 11.61 7.26 -22.45
C GLN A 29 12.60 7.91 -21.46
N THR A 30 12.95 9.18 -21.65
CA THR A 30 13.89 9.86 -20.73
C THR A 30 13.33 9.98 -19.30
N ARG A 31 12.03 10.26 -19.15
CA ARG A 31 11.38 10.34 -17.83
C ARG A 31 11.37 9.00 -17.10
N LEU A 32 11.22 7.89 -17.83
CA LEU A 32 11.28 6.53 -17.28
C LEU A 32 12.72 6.14 -16.88
N GLN A 33 13.74 6.63 -17.60
CA GLN A 33 15.15 6.44 -17.26
C GLN A 33 15.56 7.20 -16.00
N THR A 34 15.25 8.50 -15.90
CA THR A 34 15.56 9.28 -14.68
C THR A 34 14.89 8.68 -13.44
N ARG A 35 13.65 8.18 -13.58
CA ARG A 35 12.91 7.52 -12.49
C ARG A 35 13.43 6.10 -12.16
N LEU A 36 14.28 5.49 -12.98
CA LEU A 36 15.06 4.29 -12.62
C LEU A 36 16.27 4.65 -11.75
N GLU A 37 16.96 5.74 -12.07
CA GLU A 37 18.19 6.19 -11.40
C GLU A 37 17.90 6.69 -9.97
N GLU A 38 16.78 7.39 -9.76
CA GLU A 38 16.28 7.76 -8.43
C GLU A 38 16.12 6.54 -7.50
N LEU A 39 15.55 5.45 -8.01
CA LEU A 39 15.15 4.32 -7.17
C LEU A 39 16.26 3.31 -6.98
N THR A 40 17.12 3.10 -7.99
CA THR A 40 18.37 2.33 -7.82
C THR A 40 19.31 2.98 -6.80
N THR A 41 19.38 4.31 -6.75
CA THR A 41 20.17 5.03 -5.73
C THR A 41 19.51 5.03 -4.35
N ALA A 42 18.19 4.89 -4.25
CA ALA A 42 17.50 4.69 -2.98
C ALA A 42 17.66 3.23 -2.46
N ALA A 43 17.52 2.24 -3.34
CA ALA A 43 17.71 0.81 -3.05
C ALA A 43 19.10 0.52 -2.49
N THR A 44 20.14 1.04 -3.14
CA THR A 44 21.54 0.80 -2.73
C THR A 44 21.82 1.35 -1.33
N ARG A 45 21.17 2.43 -0.89
CA ARG A 45 21.27 2.95 0.48
C ARG A 45 20.67 1.97 1.50
N LEU A 46 19.40 1.58 1.33
CA LEU A 46 18.75 0.59 2.22
C LEU A 46 19.51 -0.75 2.25
N ARG A 47 20.08 -1.18 1.11
CA ARG A 47 20.91 -2.40 1.01
C ARG A 47 22.18 -2.31 1.84
N THR A 48 22.82 -1.14 1.93
CA THR A 48 23.96 -0.95 2.84
C THR A 48 23.56 -0.95 4.31
N GLN A 49 22.41 -0.38 4.67
CA GLN A 49 21.90 -0.38 6.06
C GLN A 49 21.59 -1.80 6.55
N GLN A 50 21.01 -2.65 5.69
CA GLN A 50 20.74 -4.07 6.00
C GLN A 50 21.98 -4.91 6.34
N SER A 51 23.18 -4.51 5.92
CA SER A 51 24.42 -5.26 6.23
C SER A 51 24.67 -5.41 7.74
N GLN A 52 24.06 -4.54 8.56
CA GLN A 52 24.19 -4.53 10.02
C GLN A 52 23.19 -5.45 10.74
N ARG A 53 22.29 -6.14 10.02
CA ARG A 53 21.26 -7.02 10.59
C ARG A 53 21.80 -8.26 11.33
N PRO A 54 22.64 -9.13 10.76
CA PRO A 54 23.08 -10.36 11.43
C PRO A 54 23.71 -10.19 12.83
N PRO A 55 24.58 -9.19 13.11
CA PRO A 55 25.10 -9.01 14.48
C PRO A 55 24.04 -8.53 15.48
N LEU A 56 22.99 -7.82 15.04
CA LEU A 56 21.88 -7.42 15.92
C LEU A 56 21.02 -8.63 16.31
N GLU A 57 20.72 -9.52 15.36
CA GLU A 57 19.97 -10.76 15.61
C GLU A 57 20.73 -11.70 16.56
N ALA A 58 22.05 -11.85 16.37
CA ALA A 58 22.90 -12.60 17.29
C ALA A 58 22.93 -12.00 18.71
N SER A 59 22.99 -10.66 18.82
CA SER A 59 22.96 -9.95 20.11
C SER A 59 21.63 -10.13 20.84
N ALA A 60 20.51 -10.09 20.10
CA ALA A 60 19.17 -10.31 20.65
C ALA A 60 19.00 -11.75 21.16
N GLN A 61 19.53 -12.75 20.46
CA GLN A 61 19.51 -14.14 20.93
C GLN A 61 20.28 -14.34 22.24
N GLN A 62 21.46 -13.73 22.38
CA GLN A 62 22.25 -13.80 23.62
C GLN A 62 21.55 -13.11 24.81
N LEU A 63 20.93 -11.95 24.57
CA LEU A 63 20.16 -11.25 25.60
C LEU A 63 18.88 -12.01 25.99
N GLY A 64 18.18 -12.63 25.05
CA GLY A 64 17.01 -13.47 25.34
C GLY A 64 17.34 -14.71 26.18
N GLN A 65 18.49 -15.35 25.93
CA GLN A 65 19.01 -16.43 26.80
C GLN A 65 19.30 -15.91 28.21
N THR A 66 19.90 -14.72 28.31
CA THR A 66 20.22 -14.07 29.60
C THR A 66 18.96 -13.69 30.36
N LEU A 67 17.93 -13.17 29.68
CA LEU A 67 16.64 -12.83 30.30
C LEU A 67 15.95 -14.11 30.83
N SER A 68 15.88 -15.17 30.02
CA SER A 68 15.26 -16.45 30.41
C SER A 68 15.91 -17.06 31.66
N TYR A 69 17.24 -16.95 31.81
CA TYR A 69 17.94 -17.32 33.04
C TYR A 69 17.49 -16.46 34.24
N LEU A 70 17.47 -15.13 34.09
CA LEU A 70 17.06 -14.23 35.17
C LEU A 70 15.57 -14.41 35.55
N GLU A 71 14.70 -14.78 34.63
CA GLU A 71 13.30 -15.10 34.91
C GLU A 71 13.15 -16.41 35.72
N GLN A 72 13.96 -17.42 35.43
CA GLN A 72 14.04 -18.63 36.25
C GLN A 72 14.56 -18.31 37.66
N ARG A 73 15.57 -17.43 37.79
CA ARG A 73 16.09 -16.98 39.10
C ARG A 73 15.06 -16.16 39.87
N ARG A 74 14.27 -15.31 39.20
CA ARG A 74 13.13 -14.58 39.79
C ARG A 74 12.03 -15.51 40.30
N ALA A 75 11.64 -16.53 39.52
CA ALA A 75 10.68 -17.53 39.97
C ALA A 75 11.19 -18.33 41.18
N TYR A 76 12.48 -18.65 41.22
CA TYR A 76 13.14 -19.28 42.37
C TYR A 76 13.18 -18.34 43.60
N GLN A 77 13.37 -17.02 43.41
CA GLN A 77 13.29 -16.02 44.48
C GLN A 77 11.93 -16.03 45.19
N GLU A 78 10.84 -16.16 44.42
CA GLU A 78 9.47 -16.28 44.93
C GLU A 78 9.30 -17.57 45.76
N GLN A 79 9.81 -18.71 45.27
CA GLN A 79 9.77 -19.99 46.01
C GLN A 79 10.57 -19.97 47.33
N VAL A 80 11.72 -19.28 47.36
CA VAL A 80 12.52 -19.09 48.58
C VAL A 80 11.78 -18.20 49.58
N ARG A 81 11.08 -17.16 49.10
CA ARG A 81 10.22 -16.28 49.89
C ARG A 81 9.01 -17.03 50.49
N GLU A 82 8.32 -17.86 49.70
CA GLU A 82 7.21 -18.70 50.17
C GLU A 82 7.65 -19.63 51.30
N LYS A 83 8.73 -20.41 51.10
CA LYS A 83 9.32 -21.27 52.14
C LYS A 83 9.73 -20.48 53.40
N GLY A 84 10.26 -19.27 53.21
CA GLY A 84 10.60 -18.37 54.31
C GLY A 84 9.38 -17.89 55.11
N LEU A 85 8.21 -17.77 54.49
CA LEU A 85 6.94 -17.47 55.14
C LEU A 85 6.34 -18.71 55.84
N GLU A 86 6.37 -19.87 55.19
CA GLU A 86 5.94 -21.15 55.79
C GLU A 86 6.67 -21.42 57.11
N ARG A 87 8.01 -21.35 57.09
CA ARG A 87 8.84 -21.60 58.28
C ARG A 87 8.61 -20.55 59.36
N ARG A 88 8.32 -19.31 59.00
CA ARG A 88 7.94 -18.25 59.95
C ARG A 88 6.58 -18.53 60.60
N SER A 89 5.56 -18.93 59.84
CA SER A 89 4.27 -19.32 60.42
C SER A 89 4.37 -20.56 61.30
N PHE A 90 5.28 -21.49 61.00
CA PHE A 90 5.57 -22.64 61.84
C PHE A 90 6.28 -22.26 63.16
N VAL A 91 7.21 -21.31 63.13
CA VAL A 91 7.78 -20.71 64.34
C VAL A 91 6.69 -20.02 65.18
N GLU A 92 5.78 -19.28 64.54
CA GLU A 92 4.69 -18.59 65.23
C GLU A 92 3.70 -19.59 65.88
N THR A 93 3.35 -20.70 65.22
CA THR A 93 2.53 -21.76 65.85
C THR A 93 3.27 -22.48 66.99
N LEU A 94 4.54 -22.85 66.82
CA LEU A 94 5.37 -23.45 67.88
C LEU A 94 5.48 -22.54 69.12
N GLN A 95 5.62 -21.22 68.93
CA GLN A 95 5.61 -20.27 70.04
C GLN A 95 4.25 -20.20 70.75
N THR A 96 3.13 -20.36 70.04
CA THR A 96 1.81 -20.44 70.71
C THR A 96 1.62 -21.75 71.49
N THR A 97 2.08 -22.89 70.98
CA THR A 97 2.01 -24.17 71.70
C THR A 97 2.96 -24.20 72.89
N GLN A 98 4.17 -23.63 72.78
CA GLN A 98 5.09 -23.47 73.91
C GLN A 98 4.42 -22.65 75.03
N ARG A 99 3.82 -21.49 74.71
CA ARG A 99 3.11 -20.65 75.70
C ARG A 99 1.90 -21.36 76.32
N ALA A 100 1.24 -22.25 75.59
CA ALA A 100 0.15 -23.07 76.13
C ALA A 100 0.68 -24.15 77.10
N CYS A 101 1.77 -24.83 76.74
CA CYS A 101 2.46 -25.79 77.59
C CYS A 101 2.97 -25.13 78.88
N GLU A 102 3.63 -23.97 78.78
CA GLU A 102 4.12 -23.19 79.92
C GLU A 102 3.01 -22.80 80.90
N ARG A 103 1.80 -22.48 80.41
CA ARG A 103 0.60 -22.25 81.25
C ARG A 103 0.12 -23.54 81.93
N GLN A 104 0.04 -24.64 81.21
CA GLN A 104 -0.38 -25.94 81.77
C GLN A 104 0.61 -26.44 82.84
N MET A 105 1.92 -26.27 82.62
CA MET A 105 2.95 -26.56 83.63
C MET A 105 2.77 -25.69 84.89
N ALA A 106 2.46 -24.40 84.73
CA ALA A 106 2.18 -23.51 85.87
C ALA A 106 0.93 -23.95 86.66
N GLU A 107 -0.16 -24.35 85.98
CA GLU A 107 -1.34 -24.91 86.63
C GLU A 107 -1.04 -26.22 87.38
N VAL A 108 -0.29 -27.15 86.77
CA VAL A 108 0.07 -28.42 87.41
C VAL A 108 0.98 -28.19 88.61
N ALA A 109 1.93 -27.26 88.52
CA ALA A 109 2.76 -26.84 89.65
C ALA A 109 1.95 -26.18 90.78
N GLN A 110 0.90 -25.41 90.46
CA GLN A 110 -0.01 -24.85 91.45
C GLN A 110 -0.86 -25.94 92.12
N LYS A 111 -1.38 -26.91 91.35
CA LYS A 111 -2.12 -28.09 91.86
C LYS A 111 -1.23 -28.94 92.79
N LEU A 112 0.04 -29.16 92.43
CA LEU A 112 1.03 -29.83 93.29
C LEU A 112 1.26 -29.08 94.61
N LYS A 113 1.47 -27.76 94.60
CA LYS A 113 1.64 -26.94 95.82
C LYS A 113 0.42 -26.96 96.75
N LEU A 114 -0.80 -26.96 96.20
CA LEU A 114 -2.02 -27.11 97.00
C LEU A 114 -2.08 -28.48 97.70
N LEU A 115 -1.60 -29.53 97.02
CA LEU A 115 -1.48 -30.89 97.56
C LEU A 115 -0.34 -31.08 98.59
N GLU A 116 0.41 -30.03 98.96
CA GLU A 116 1.43 -30.07 100.03
C GLU A 116 0.86 -29.67 101.41
N GLN A 117 -0.32 -29.04 101.48
CA GLN A 117 -0.89 -28.54 102.74
C GLN A 117 -1.49 -29.66 103.65
N PRO A 118 -1.44 -29.55 104.99
CA PRO A 118 -1.80 -30.65 105.90
C PRO A 118 -3.29 -30.99 105.98
N ARG A 119 -4.18 -30.23 105.33
CA ARG A 119 -5.63 -30.52 105.21
C ARG A 119 -6.14 -30.41 103.76
N ALA A 120 -5.31 -30.74 102.78
CA ALA A 120 -5.70 -30.71 101.36
C ALA A 120 -6.84 -31.72 101.04
N VAL A 121 -7.87 -31.24 100.35
CA VAL A 121 -9.00 -32.02 99.82
C VAL A 121 -8.71 -32.37 98.36
N CYS A 122 -9.27 -33.46 97.82
CA CYS A 122 -9.02 -33.84 96.43
C CYS A 122 -9.71 -32.88 95.42
N PRO A 123 -8.98 -32.12 94.57
CA PRO A 123 -9.55 -31.11 93.67
C PRO A 123 -10.33 -31.69 92.46
N LEU A 124 -10.62 -32.99 92.48
CA LEU A 124 -11.41 -33.71 91.47
C LEU A 124 -12.66 -34.40 92.06
N CYS A 125 -12.81 -34.46 93.40
CA CYS A 125 -13.94 -35.18 94.02
C CYS A 125 -14.29 -34.79 95.47
N ASP A 126 -13.70 -33.71 96.02
CA ASP A 126 -14.00 -33.13 97.35
C ASP A 126 -13.98 -34.09 98.57
N ARG A 127 -13.37 -35.28 98.41
CA ARG A 127 -13.11 -36.20 99.52
C ARG A 127 -11.83 -35.83 100.28
N PRO A 128 -11.79 -35.99 101.61
CA PRO A 128 -10.54 -35.94 102.37
C PRO A 128 -9.61 -37.05 101.87
N LEU A 129 -8.32 -36.72 101.69
CA LEU A 129 -7.34 -37.62 101.10
C LEU A 129 -6.62 -38.47 102.17
N ASP A 130 -6.86 -39.78 102.15
CA ASP A 130 -6.01 -40.74 102.85
C ASP A 130 -4.56 -40.68 102.32
N PRO A 131 -3.54 -40.99 103.15
CA PRO A 131 -2.13 -40.85 102.77
C PRO A 131 -1.74 -41.56 101.47
N GLN A 132 -2.30 -42.75 101.21
CA GLN A 132 -2.02 -43.55 100.00
C GLN A 132 -2.68 -42.98 98.73
N HIS A 133 -3.83 -42.33 98.85
CA HIS A 133 -4.48 -41.66 97.72
C HIS A 133 -3.80 -40.34 97.38
N ARG A 134 -3.24 -39.66 98.38
CA ARG A 134 -2.50 -38.40 98.21
C ARG A 134 -1.22 -38.57 97.38
N THR A 135 -0.42 -39.60 97.65
CA THR A 135 0.79 -39.89 96.86
C THR A 135 0.44 -40.24 95.42
N LEU A 136 -0.56 -41.12 95.19
CA LEU A 136 -1.01 -41.49 93.84
C LEU A 136 -1.41 -40.28 92.98
N VAL A 137 -2.09 -39.29 93.56
CA VAL A 137 -2.47 -38.04 92.86
C VAL A 137 -1.26 -37.12 92.65
N GLN A 138 -0.37 -36.99 93.63
CA GLN A 138 0.88 -36.22 93.48
C GLN A 138 1.78 -36.80 92.39
N ASP A 139 1.98 -38.11 92.36
CA ASP A 139 2.85 -38.77 91.39
C ASP A 139 2.26 -38.75 89.98
N ARG A 140 0.92 -38.85 89.84
CA ARG A 140 0.25 -38.61 88.55
C ARG A 140 0.45 -37.18 88.04
N HIS A 141 0.40 -36.17 88.91
CA HIS A 141 0.67 -34.79 88.52
C HIS A 141 2.16 -34.50 88.29
N ARG A 142 3.09 -35.22 88.95
CA ARG A 142 4.53 -35.18 88.64
C ARG A 142 4.82 -35.74 87.25
N LEU A 143 4.24 -36.89 86.90
CA LEU A 143 4.34 -37.45 85.54
C LEU A 143 3.81 -36.47 84.50
N GLN A 144 2.62 -35.90 84.70
CA GLN A 144 2.08 -34.87 83.80
C GLN A 144 2.98 -33.63 83.67
N TYR A 145 3.68 -33.23 84.74
CA TYR A 145 4.64 -32.14 84.70
C TYR A 145 5.90 -32.51 83.89
N GLN A 146 6.38 -33.76 84.00
CA GLN A 146 7.49 -34.29 83.21
C GLN A 146 7.13 -34.42 81.73
N ASP A 147 5.97 -34.99 81.40
CA ASP A 147 5.45 -35.10 80.01
C ASP A 147 5.43 -33.72 79.32
N LEU A 148 4.94 -32.69 80.02
CA LEU A 148 4.91 -31.31 79.52
C LEU A 148 6.31 -30.71 79.41
N GLN A 149 7.21 -30.98 80.36
CA GLN A 149 8.59 -30.50 80.33
C GLN A 149 9.37 -31.05 79.12
N ASP A 150 9.20 -32.33 78.80
CA ASP A 150 9.86 -32.97 77.66
C ASP A 150 9.29 -32.48 76.32
N GLN A 151 7.97 -32.28 76.24
CA GLN A 151 7.33 -31.61 75.08
C GLN A 151 7.88 -30.19 74.87
N LEU A 152 8.05 -29.42 75.94
CA LEU A 152 8.59 -28.06 75.89
C LEU A 152 10.07 -28.06 75.43
N TRP A 153 10.86 -29.05 75.87
CA TRP A 153 12.25 -29.24 75.40
C TRP A 153 12.30 -29.52 73.89
N GLY A 154 11.48 -30.46 73.40
CA GLY A 154 11.38 -30.76 71.96
C GLY A 154 10.92 -29.57 71.11
N MET A 155 9.96 -28.78 71.59
CA MET A 155 9.54 -27.54 70.91
C MET A 155 10.68 -26.51 70.81
N ARG A 156 11.53 -26.39 71.84
CA ARG A 156 12.70 -25.48 71.82
C ARG A 156 13.77 -25.93 70.83
N GLU A 157 13.98 -27.24 70.68
CA GLU A 157 14.86 -27.78 69.63
C GLU A 157 14.32 -27.48 68.23
N GLN A 158 13.02 -27.72 67.99
CA GLN A 158 12.37 -27.42 66.71
C GLN A 158 12.40 -25.93 66.35
N LEU A 159 12.22 -25.03 67.32
CA LEU A 159 12.42 -23.59 67.14
C LEU A 159 13.87 -23.27 66.73
N ALA A 160 14.86 -23.80 67.43
CA ALA A 160 16.28 -23.55 67.13
C ALA A 160 16.73 -24.11 65.76
N VAL A 161 16.10 -25.17 65.26
CA VAL A 161 16.30 -25.68 63.89
C VAL A 161 15.65 -24.75 62.87
N THR A 162 14.38 -24.39 63.06
CA THR A 162 13.60 -23.62 62.08
C THR A 162 14.03 -22.16 61.97
N GLU A 163 14.54 -21.56 63.04
CA GLU A 163 15.20 -20.24 62.99
C GLU A 163 16.47 -20.26 62.12
N ARG A 164 17.24 -21.37 62.12
CA ARG A 164 18.41 -21.55 61.23
C ARG A 164 17.99 -21.75 59.78
N GLU A 165 16.93 -22.51 59.51
CA GLU A 165 16.37 -22.66 58.16
C GLU A 165 15.94 -21.29 57.59
N ILE A 166 15.25 -20.47 58.41
CA ILE A 166 14.88 -19.09 58.05
C ILE A 166 16.14 -18.23 57.78
N GLN A 167 17.23 -18.42 58.52
CA GLN A 167 18.48 -17.69 58.30
C GLN A 167 19.15 -18.08 56.97
N VAL A 168 19.14 -19.36 56.59
CA VAL A 168 19.65 -19.84 55.29
C VAL A 168 18.79 -19.31 54.14
N LEU A 169 17.46 -19.43 54.22
CA LEU A 169 16.54 -18.92 53.20
C LEU A 169 16.68 -17.39 52.99
N ARG A 170 17.01 -16.63 54.05
CA ARG A 170 17.32 -15.19 53.95
C ARG A 170 18.66 -14.90 53.26
N GLN A 171 19.64 -15.79 53.34
CA GLN A 171 20.91 -15.67 52.61
C GLN A 171 20.72 -16.03 51.13
N GLU A 172 20.00 -17.12 50.84
CA GLU A 172 19.63 -17.51 49.48
C GLU A 172 18.83 -16.41 48.78
N TYR A 173 17.80 -15.85 49.43
CA TYR A 173 16.99 -14.76 48.88
C TYR A 173 17.84 -13.56 48.46
N ARG A 174 18.81 -13.14 49.29
CA ARG A 174 19.71 -12.01 49.01
C ARG A 174 20.72 -12.29 47.90
N ALA A 175 21.20 -13.53 47.79
CA ALA A 175 22.09 -13.91 46.69
C ALA A 175 21.34 -13.81 45.34
N VAL A 176 20.11 -14.32 45.30
CA VAL A 176 19.23 -14.20 44.12
C VAL A 176 18.83 -12.75 43.84
N GLU A 177 18.57 -11.95 44.88
CA GLU A 177 18.26 -10.52 44.77
C GLU A 177 19.40 -9.73 44.09
N ALA A 178 20.66 -10.00 44.47
CA ALA A 178 21.83 -9.38 43.86
C ALA A 178 22.03 -9.76 42.38
N GLU A 179 21.73 -11.01 41.98
CA GLU A 179 21.74 -11.43 40.57
C GLU A 179 20.65 -10.70 39.75
N LEU A 180 19.53 -10.35 40.39
CA LEU A 180 18.38 -9.72 39.73
C LEU A 180 18.47 -8.19 39.60
N GLU A 181 19.43 -7.52 40.26
CA GLU A 181 19.67 -6.07 40.10
C GLU A 181 19.87 -5.66 38.62
N GLY A 182 20.42 -6.56 37.80
CA GLY A 182 20.62 -6.34 36.37
C GLY A 182 19.37 -6.49 35.49
N TYR A 183 18.31 -7.15 35.96
CA TYR A 183 17.17 -7.60 35.14
C TYR A 183 16.50 -6.47 34.36
N GLY A 184 16.22 -5.34 35.02
CA GLY A 184 15.59 -4.18 34.37
C GLY A 184 16.44 -3.55 33.25
N ARG A 185 17.78 -3.66 33.34
CA ARG A 185 18.69 -3.19 32.27
C ARG A 185 18.69 -4.15 31.08
N VAL A 186 18.72 -5.46 31.33
CA VAL A 186 18.65 -6.51 30.29
C VAL A 186 17.33 -6.42 29.52
N LEU A 187 16.20 -6.32 30.24
CA LEU A 187 14.86 -6.18 29.66
C LEU A 187 14.74 -4.93 28.76
N HIS A 188 15.28 -3.78 29.19
CA HIS A 188 15.29 -2.56 28.38
C HIS A 188 16.24 -2.68 27.16
N GLN A 189 17.37 -3.37 27.29
CA GLN A 189 18.28 -3.60 26.16
C GLN A 189 17.65 -4.53 25.12
N GLN A 190 16.97 -5.58 25.55
CA GLN A 190 16.21 -6.47 24.68
C GLN A 190 15.11 -5.71 23.92
N GLY A 191 14.24 -4.97 24.62
CA GLY A 191 13.17 -4.20 23.96
C GLY A 191 13.69 -3.15 22.95
N ARG A 192 14.88 -2.58 23.21
CA ARG A 192 15.55 -1.69 22.23
C ARG A 192 16.03 -2.44 20.99
N LEU A 193 16.62 -3.63 21.14
CA LEU A 193 17.07 -4.45 20.02
C LEU A 193 15.91 -5.03 19.22
N GLU A 194 14.83 -5.46 19.88
CA GLU A 194 13.59 -5.89 19.23
C GLU A 194 13.00 -4.77 18.37
N ALA A 195 12.97 -3.53 18.88
CA ALA A 195 12.55 -2.36 18.10
C ALA A 195 13.48 -2.06 16.91
N GLN A 196 14.80 -2.24 17.06
CA GLN A 196 15.77 -2.06 15.96
C GLN A 196 15.63 -3.15 14.88
N ILE A 197 15.40 -4.40 15.27
CA ILE A 197 15.14 -5.51 14.34
C ILE A 197 13.79 -5.32 13.65
N ALA A 198 12.76 -4.83 14.36
CA ALA A 198 11.48 -4.46 13.77
C ALA A 198 11.61 -3.32 12.73
N ALA A 199 12.41 -2.29 13.01
CA ALA A 199 12.71 -1.24 12.04
C ALA A 199 13.44 -1.81 10.80
N GLN A 200 14.45 -2.65 10.99
CA GLN A 200 15.15 -3.31 9.86
C GLN A 200 14.25 -4.28 9.07
N ASN A 201 13.23 -4.88 9.69
CA ASN A 201 12.21 -5.64 8.96
C ASN A 201 11.38 -4.73 8.04
N ALA A 202 10.96 -3.56 8.52
CA ALA A 202 10.23 -2.58 7.71
C ALA A 202 11.12 -2.00 6.58
N GLU A 203 12.39 -1.65 6.89
CA GLU A 203 13.39 -1.26 5.88
C GLU A 203 13.68 -2.37 4.87
N GLN A 204 13.55 -3.65 5.25
CA GLN A 204 13.73 -4.77 4.33
C GLN A 204 12.52 -5.04 3.44
N GLN A 205 11.31 -4.88 3.97
CA GLN A 205 10.11 -4.84 3.14
C GLN A 205 10.18 -3.65 2.18
N GLN A 206 10.71 -2.50 2.62
CA GLN A 206 10.99 -1.33 1.79
C GLN A 206 12.21 -1.48 0.87
N LEU A 207 13.15 -2.41 1.10
CA LEU A 207 14.24 -2.66 0.14
C LEU A 207 13.83 -3.61 -0.97
N GLN A 208 13.06 -4.66 -0.67
CA GLN A 208 12.42 -5.41 -1.76
C GLN A 208 11.21 -4.61 -2.30
N HIS A 209 10.87 -3.47 -1.65
CA HIS A 209 10.25 -2.27 -2.23
C HIS A 209 11.21 -1.13 -2.64
N LEU A 210 12.49 -1.41 -2.95
CA LEU A 210 13.33 -0.52 -3.77
C LEU A 210 14.27 -1.23 -4.79
N GLU A 211 14.51 -2.55 -4.74
CA GLU A 211 15.31 -3.30 -5.75
C GLU A 211 14.66 -3.54 -7.12
N ALA A 212 13.37 -3.23 -7.25
CA ALA A 212 12.57 -3.44 -8.43
C ALA A 212 11.48 -2.38 -8.75
N GLU A 213 11.28 -1.26 -8.02
CA GLU A 213 10.82 0.05 -8.53
C GLU A 213 12.02 0.73 -9.19
N CYS A 214 13.17 0.04 -9.23
CA CYS A 214 14.10 0.12 -10.33
C CYS A 214 13.49 -0.35 -11.68
N ARG A 215 12.62 -1.37 -11.67
CA ARG A 215 12.24 -2.23 -12.81
C ARG A 215 10.97 -1.71 -13.60
N GLN A 216 9.79 -2.36 -13.84
CA GLN A 216 8.57 -1.90 -14.69
C GLN A 216 9.00 -1.05 -15.84
N LEU A 217 9.11 0.24 -15.55
CA LEU A 217 9.67 1.24 -16.41
C LEU A 217 10.98 0.77 -17.11
N GLN A 218 11.70 -0.27 -16.67
CA GLN A 218 12.94 -0.79 -17.26
C GLN A 218 12.81 -2.05 -18.22
N GLU A 219 11.76 -2.90 -18.22
CA GLU A 219 11.36 -3.64 -19.49
C GLU A 219 10.47 -2.72 -20.33
N CYS A 220 9.63 -1.93 -19.68
CA CYS A 220 8.75 -0.98 -20.34
C CYS A 220 9.61 -0.04 -21.21
N LEU A 221 10.79 0.38 -20.75
CA LEU A 221 11.78 1.15 -21.51
C LEU A 221 12.32 0.48 -22.80
N ARG A 222 12.12 -0.83 -22.98
CA ARG A 222 13.13 -1.67 -23.61
C ARG A 222 12.59 -2.86 -24.43
N ASP A 223 11.67 -3.66 -23.85
CA ASP A 223 10.54 -4.27 -24.57
C ASP A 223 9.55 -3.19 -25.08
N ARG A 224 9.83 -1.91 -24.78
CA ARG A 224 9.15 -0.68 -25.25
C ARG A 224 7.68 -0.55 -24.86
N GLN A 225 7.21 -1.25 -23.83
CA GLN A 225 5.83 -1.22 -23.35
C GLN A 225 5.39 0.11 -22.67
N TYR A 226 5.88 1.28 -23.09
CA TYR A 226 5.37 2.61 -22.71
C TYR A 226 4.59 3.27 -23.85
N ALA A 227 3.42 3.84 -23.54
CA ALA A 227 2.57 4.55 -24.49
C ALA A 227 2.34 3.77 -25.80
N THR A 228 1.90 2.52 -25.65
CA THR A 228 1.54 1.59 -26.73
C THR A 228 0.64 2.22 -27.78
N ASP A 229 -0.24 3.14 -27.38
CA ASP A 229 -1.20 3.80 -28.26
C ASP A 229 -0.52 4.78 -29.22
N LEU A 230 0.51 5.49 -28.75
CA LEU A 230 1.36 6.37 -29.56
C LEU A 230 2.28 5.56 -30.49
N GLN A 231 2.69 4.36 -30.08
CA GLN A 231 3.44 3.43 -30.92
C GLN A 231 2.55 2.83 -32.01
N GLY A 232 1.34 2.40 -31.67
CA GLY A 232 0.36 1.91 -32.66
C GLY A 232 -0.08 2.98 -33.66
N GLU A 233 -0.20 4.25 -33.23
CA GLU A 233 -0.41 5.38 -34.15
C GLU A 233 0.81 5.60 -35.06
N LEU A 234 2.03 5.50 -34.51
CA LEU A 234 3.28 5.60 -35.29
C LEU A 234 3.37 4.48 -36.34
N ASP A 235 3.11 3.23 -35.95
CA ASP A 235 3.18 2.05 -36.82
C ASP A 235 2.13 2.14 -37.95
N GLN A 236 0.92 2.64 -37.66
CA GLN A 236 -0.10 2.91 -38.68
C GLN A 236 0.32 4.03 -39.65
N ILE A 237 0.98 5.07 -39.15
CA ILE A 237 1.52 6.15 -39.98
C ILE A 237 2.69 5.64 -40.84
N GLU A 238 3.58 4.81 -40.31
CA GLU A 238 4.69 4.23 -41.08
C GLU A 238 4.20 3.19 -42.10
N ALA A 239 3.17 2.41 -41.79
CA ALA A 239 2.50 1.51 -42.75
C ALA A 239 1.83 2.28 -43.89
N THR A 240 1.03 3.31 -43.59
CA THR A 240 0.35 4.12 -44.63
C THR A 240 1.33 4.96 -45.46
N LEU A 241 2.43 5.44 -44.87
CA LEU A 241 3.54 6.04 -45.64
C LEU A 241 4.21 5.01 -46.58
N GLY A 242 4.30 3.74 -46.17
CA GLY A 242 4.77 2.64 -47.01
C GLY A 242 3.83 2.33 -48.17
N GLU A 243 2.52 2.24 -47.92
CA GLU A 243 1.49 2.02 -48.96
C GLU A 243 1.43 3.16 -49.99
N LEU A 244 1.63 4.41 -49.55
CA LEU A 244 1.69 5.58 -50.43
C LEU A 244 2.95 5.62 -51.31
N ALA A 245 3.99 4.82 -50.99
CA ALA A 245 5.19 4.55 -51.79
C ALA A 245 5.88 5.79 -52.40
N TYR A 246 5.82 6.92 -51.69
CA TYR A 246 6.24 8.23 -52.20
C TYR A 246 7.68 8.56 -51.80
N ASP A 247 8.58 8.71 -52.78
CA ASP A 247 9.91 9.30 -52.59
C ASP A 247 9.94 10.75 -53.12
N ASP A 248 10.30 11.70 -52.25
CA ASP A 248 10.57 13.10 -52.63
C ASP A 248 11.69 13.21 -53.69
N ARG A 249 12.61 12.25 -53.76
CA ARG A 249 13.68 12.20 -54.79
C ARG A 249 13.10 11.94 -56.17
N ASP A 250 12.25 10.94 -56.33
CA ASP A 250 11.60 10.64 -57.61
C ASP A 250 10.63 11.76 -58.01
N HIS A 251 9.97 12.39 -57.04
CA HIS A 251 9.18 13.60 -57.32
C HIS A 251 10.04 14.79 -57.76
N ALA A 252 11.20 15.03 -57.13
CA ALA A 252 12.15 16.06 -57.55
C ALA A 252 12.72 15.77 -58.95
N LEU A 253 13.07 14.51 -59.26
CA LEU A 253 13.51 14.07 -60.59
C LEU A 253 12.41 14.28 -61.64
N ALA A 254 11.15 13.94 -61.34
CA ALA A 254 10.02 14.18 -62.23
C ALA A 254 9.77 15.68 -62.46
N ARG A 255 9.88 16.54 -61.43
CA ARG A 255 9.83 18.00 -61.56
C ARG A 255 10.98 18.51 -62.44
N GLY A 256 12.19 17.97 -62.28
CA GLY A 256 13.34 18.24 -63.14
C GLY A 256 13.11 17.88 -64.61
N GLN A 257 12.59 16.68 -64.89
CA GLN A 257 12.28 16.23 -66.26
C GLN A 257 11.20 17.10 -66.94
N VAL A 258 10.09 17.40 -66.25
CA VAL A 258 9.06 18.28 -66.83
C VAL A 258 9.59 19.68 -67.10
N ASN A 259 10.40 20.25 -66.21
CA ASN A 259 11.05 21.55 -66.44
C ASN A 259 12.01 21.50 -67.64
N ARG A 260 12.77 20.41 -67.84
CA ARG A 260 13.63 20.19 -69.03
C ARG A 260 12.85 20.07 -70.34
N LEU A 261 11.56 19.74 -70.32
CA LEU A 261 10.73 19.59 -71.53
C LEU A 261 9.92 20.84 -71.90
N ARG A 262 9.82 21.85 -71.02
CA ARG A 262 9.04 23.09 -71.26
C ARG A 262 9.45 23.89 -72.51
N TRP A 263 10.67 23.75 -73.00
CA TRP A 263 11.09 24.41 -74.25
C TRP A 263 10.36 23.85 -75.49
N ALA A 264 9.89 22.60 -75.45
CA ALA A 264 9.15 21.98 -76.55
C ALA A 264 7.77 22.63 -76.75
N ASP A 265 7.11 23.05 -75.67
CA ASP A 265 5.89 23.86 -75.74
C ASP A 265 6.13 25.22 -76.40
N LEU A 266 7.25 25.87 -76.06
CA LEU A 266 7.66 27.13 -76.69
C LEU A 266 7.88 26.94 -78.21
N LYS A 267 8.60 25.88 -78.62
CA LYS A 267 8.82 25.57 -80.04
C LYS A 267 7.56 25.15 -80.77
N ARG A 268 6.61 24.47 -80.12
CA ARG A 268 5.28 24.20 -80.68
C ARG A 268 4.50 25.50 -80.94
N HIS A 269 4.67 26.52 -80.09
CA HIS A 269 4.05 27.83 -80.30
C HIS A 269 4.71 28.60 -81.45
N GLU A 270 6.04 28.65 -81.53
CA GLU A 270 6.76 29.23 -82.68
C GLU A 270 6.33 28.57 -84.00
N LEU A 271 6.26 27.24 -84.04
CA LEU A 271 5.93 26.46 -85.24
C LEU A 271 4.47 26.66 -85.68
N THR A 272 3.53 26.87 -84.74
CA THR A 272 2.15 27.24 -85.08
C THR A 272 2.01 28.68 -85.58
N GLN A 273 2.84 29.63 -85.10
CA GLN A 273 2.92 30.97 -85.70
C GLN A 273 3.52 30.93 -87.12
N ALA A 274 4.58 30.15 -87.34
CA ALA A 274 5.19 29.96 -88.66
C ALA A 274 4.20 29.40 -89.70
N ARG A 275 3.44 28.36 -89.33
CA ARG A 275 2.39 27.78 -90.19
C ARG A 275 1.25 28.75 -90.54
N ARG A 276 0.94 29.73 -89.67
CA ARG A 276 -0.02 30.81 -90.01
C ARG A 276 0.55 31.73 -91.09
N ARG A 277 1.80 32.19 -90.95
CA ARG A 277 2.47 33.03 -91.95
C ARG A 277 2.58 32.34 -93.31
N GLN A 278 2.92 31.05 -93.35
CA GLN A 278 3.00 30.28 -94.58
C GLN A 278 1.69 30.29 -95.38
N ARG A 279 0.54 30.14 -94.71
CA ARG A 279 -0.77 30.18 -95.38
C ARG A 279 -1.11 31.56 -95.98
N GLN A 280 -0.69 32.65 -95.32
CA GLN A 280 -0.91 34.01 -95.82
C GLN A 280 -0.09 34.30 -97.08
N LEU A 281 1.10 33.70 -97.23
CA LEU A 281 1.93 33.86 -98.42
C LEU A 281 1.40 33.05 -99.63
N LEU A 282 0.83 31.87 -99.39
CA LEU A 282 0.18 31.07 -100.45
C LEU A 282 -1.07 31.77 -101.01
N ASP A 283 -1.91 32.30 -100.13
CA ASP A 283 -3.10 33.10 -100.50
C ASP A 283 -2.74 34.39 -101.28
N GLN A 284 -1.50 34.86 -101.21
CA GLN A 284 -0.99 35.97 -102.03
C GLN A 284 -0.45 35.52 -103.40
N ALA A 285 0.09 34.30 -103.51
CA ALA A 285 0.61 33.76 -104.77
C ALA A 285 -0.52 33.48 -105.78
N GLU A 286 -1.58 32.79 -105.35
CA GLU A 286 -2.74 32.45 -106.21
C GLU A 286 -3.39 33.70 -106.84
N LYS A 287 -3.40 34.83 -106.12
CA LYS A 287 -3.92 36.12 -106.60
C LYS A 287 -3.04 36.77 -107.67
N LEU A 288 -1.72 36.55 -107.60
CA LEU A 288 -0.78 37.05 -108.62
C LEU A 288 -0.80 36.18 -109.87
N GLU A 289 -0.86 34.86 -109.72
CA GLU A 289 -0.99 33.91 -110.84
C GLU A 289 -2.28 34.16 -111.65
N ALA A 290 -3.41 34.40 -110.98
CA ALA A 290 -4.66 34.79 -111.63
C ALA A 290 -4.54 36.10 -112.43
N SER A 291 -3.80 37.11 -111.92
CA SER A 291 -3.58 38.38 -112.64
C SER A 291 -2.63 38.26 -113.84
N LEU A 292 -1.81 37.20 -113.89
CA LEU A 292 -0.86 36.95 -114.95
C LEU A 292 -1.54 36.26 -116.15
N ALA A 293 -2.43 35.30 -115.88
CA ALA A 293 -3.24 34.65 -116.91
C ALA A 293 -4.18 35.62 -117.67
N ASP A 294 -4.76 36.60 -116.97
CA ASP A 294 -5.62 37.64 -117.57
C ASP A 294 -4.86 38.52 -118.58
N LEU A 295 -3.59 38.82 -118.30
CA LEU A 295 -2.69 39.54 -119.21
C LEU A 295 -2.25 38.69 -120.41
N GLU A 296 -2.01 37.39 -120.23
CA GLU A 296 -1.68 36.47 -121.33
C GLU A 296 -2.86 36.29 -122.30
N GLN A 297 -4.10 36.27 -121.80
CA GLN A 297 -5.29 36.23 -122.66
C GLN A 297 -5.40 37.50 -123.53
N GLN A 298 -5.21 38.69 -122.94
CA GLN A 298 -5.22 39.97 -123.65
C GLN A 298 -4.13 40.04 -124.75
N TRP A 299 -2.97 39.41 -124.54
CA TRP A 299 -1.93 39.29 -125.57
C TRP A 299 -2.40 38.48 -126.78
N THR A 300 -3.06 37.34 -126.57
CA THR A 300 -3.51 36.46 -127.67
C THR A 300 -4.64 37.06 -128.53
N GLU A 301 -5.48 37.93 -127.96
CA GLU A 301 -6.51 38.66 -128.72
C GLU A 301 -5.91 39.72 -129.66
N LEU A 302 -4.79 40.36 -129.25
CA LEU A 302 -4.07 41.33 -130.09
C LEU A 302 -3.35 40.68 -131.29
N GLU A 303 -2.89 39.44 -131.15
CA GLU A 303 -2.11 38.76 -132.19
C GLU A 303 -2.95 38.31 -133.40
N GLN A 304 -4.27 38.22 -133.25
CA GLN A 304 -5.23 37.88 -134.33
C GLN A 304 -5.88 39.12 -134.98
N SER A 305 -5.42 40.33 -134.64
CA SER A 305 -5.94 41.61 -135.13
C SER A 305 -5.53 41.92 -136.57
N PRO A 306 -6.37 42.58 -137.40
CA PRO A 306 -6.00 43.04 -138.74
C PRO A 306 -4.77 43.97 -138.77
N LEU A 307 -4.39 44.59 -137.64
CA LEU A 307 -3.15 45.35 -137.48
C LEU A 307 -1.87 44.55 -137.81
N LYS A 308 -1.90 43.21 -137.73
CA LYS A 308 -0.77 42.36 -138.11
C LYS A 308 -0.45 42.48 -139.62
N ALA A 309 -1.48 42.56 -140.46
CA ALA A 309 -1.32 42.66 -141.92
C ALA A 309 -0.75 44.03 -142.37
N GLU A 310 -1.01 45.09 -141.60
CA GLU A 310 -0.39 46.40 -141.85
C GLU A 310 1.10 46.40 -141.45
N LEU A 311 1.48 45.66 -140.40
CA LEU A 311 2.87 45.48 -139.98
C LEU A 311 3.71 44.75 -141.03
N ASP A 312 3.22 43.63 -141.57
CA ASP A 312 3.90 42.87 -142.64
C ASP A 312 4.12 43.75 -143.89
N GLN A 313 3.17 44.66 -144.17
CA GLN A 313 3.29 45.62 -145.27
C GLN A 313 4.35 46.70 -145.02
N VAL A 314 4.56 47.12 -143.76
CA VAL A 314 5.61 48.07 -143.36
C VAL A 314 7.01 47.42 -143.39
N GLU A 315 7.16 46.15 -143.01
CA GLU A 315 8.45 45.44 -143.15
C GLU A 315 8.93 45.39 -144.61
N SER A 316 8.01 45.20 -145.56
CA SER A 316 8.33 45.24 -147.00
C SER A 316 8.92 46.58 -147.47
N GLN A 317 8.57 47.69 -146.79
CA GLN A 317 9.06 49.03 -147.11
C GLN A 317 10.39 49.35 -146.42
N LEU A 318 10.65 48.79 -145.23
CA LEU A 318 11.93 48.93 -144.52
C LEU A 318 13.10 48.33 -145.31
N LEU A 319 12.87 47.21 -146.01
CA LEU A 319 13.86 46.58 -146.90
C LEU A 319 14.33 47.49 -148.06
N ALA A 320 13.52 48.48 -148.47
CA ALA A 320 13.87 49.39 -149.57
C ALA A 320 14.73 50.60 -149.12
N LEU A 321 14.81 50.89 -147.81
CA LEU A 321 15.43 52.11 -147.28
C LEU A 321 16.94 52.00 -147.00
N ASN A 322 17.52 50.80 -147.10
CA ASN A 322 18.97 50.53 -146.96
C ASN A 322 19.62 51.17 -145.71
N TYR A 323 18.87 51.21 -144.60
CA TYR A 323 19.29 51.76 -143.32
C TYR A 323 20.17 50.75 -142.55
N PRO A 324 21.43 51.07 -142.18
CA PRO A 324 22.35 50.12 -141.56
C PRO A 324 22.00 49.86 -140.09
N LEU A 325 21.05 48.95 -139.87
CA LEU A 325 20.54 48.57 -138.55
C LEU A 325 21.67 48.15 -137.59
N ASP A 326 22.68 47.43 -138.10
CA ASP A 326 23.85 46.96 -137.34
C ASP A 326 24.58 48.10 -136.61
N HIS A 327 24.79 49.24 -137.27
CA HIS A 327 25.55 50.35 -136.67
C HIS A 327 24.73 51.06 -135.58
N HIS A 328 23.39 51.08 -135.71
CA HIS A 328 22.49 51.53 -134.65
C HIS A 328 22.40 50.52 -133.50
N GLN A 329 22.38 49.21 -133.81
CA GLN A 329 22.37 48.15 -132.81
C GLN A 329 23.68 48.09 -132.02
N GLN A 330 24.84 48.27 -132.65
CA GLN A 330 26.14 48.36 -131.97
C GLN A 330 26.17 49.52 -130.96
N VAL A 331 25.63 50.69 -131.31
CA VAL A 331 25.53 51.84 -130.38
C VAL A 331 24.53 51.56 -129.25
N ARG A 332 23.39 50.90 -129.53
CA ARG A 332 22.43 50.48 -128.48
C ARG A 332 23.01 49.42 -127.55
N LEU A 333 23.73 48.42 -128.08
CA LEU A 333 24.38 47.37 -127.30
C LEU A 333 25.48 47.96 -126.42
N ALA A 334 26.34 48.82 -126.96
CA ALA A 334 27.36 49.52 -126.17
C ALA A 334 26.73 50.38 -125.04
N LEU A 335 25.59 51.02 -125.29
CA LEU A 335 24.84 51.75 -124.25
C LEU A 335 24.21 50.81 -123.21
N GLN A 336 23.73 49.64 -123.61
CA GLN A 336 23.09 48.66 -122.74
C GLN A 336 24.11 47.91 -121.87
N GLU A 337 25.31 47.63 -122.41
CA GLU A 337 26.49 47.19 -121.66
C GLU A 337 26.96 48.29 -120.69
N ALA A 338 27.04 49.56 -121.14
CA ALA A 338 27.40 50.71 -120.30
C ALA A 338 26.47 50.86 -119.08
N GLN A 339 25.16 50.63 -119.24
CA GLN A 339 24.19 50.68 -118.13
C GLN A 339 24.46 49.64 -117.03
N GLY A 340 25.06 48.49 -117.36
CA GLY A 340 25.45 47.48 -116.37
C GLY A 340 26.48 48.00 -115.36
N TRP A 341 27.38 48.89 -115.78
CA TRP A 341 28.45 49.42 -114.94
C TRP A 341 27.95 50.37 -113.85
N LEU A 342 26.83 51.08 -114.06
CA LEU A 342 26.21 51.90 -113.02
C LEU A 342 25.71 51.04 -111.84
N ARG A 343 25.16 49.85 -112.15
CA ARG A 343 24.72 48.87 -111.16
C ARG A 343 25.89 48.18 -110.46
N GLN A 344 26.96 47.86 -111.20
CA GLN A 344 28.23 47.38 -110.65
C GLN A 344 28.84 48.41 -109.67
N GLN A 345 28.83 49.71 -110.01
CA GLN A 345 29.32 50.77 -109.14
C GLN A 345 28.53 50.84 -107.82
N GLN A 346 27.19 50.82 -107.88
CA GLN A 346 26.36 50.83 -106.67
C GLN A 346 26.63 49.63 -105.75
N ILE A 347 26.87 48.44 -106.32
CA ILE A 347 27.25 47.24 -105.58
C ILE A 347 28.66 47.41 -104.97
N LEU A 348 29.61 47.95 -105.72
CA LEU A 348 30.98 48.21 -105.26
C LEU A 348 31.02 49.21 -104.09
N ASP A 349 30.24 50.30 -104.17
CA ASP A 349 30.21 51.32 -103.13
C ASP A 349 29.44 50.86 -101.88
N GLN A 350 28.39 50.04 -102.02
CA GLN A 350 27.78 49.32 -100.87
C GLN A 350 28.78 48.33 -100.23
N ALA A 351 29.52 47.56 -101.03
CA ALA A 351 30.53 46.63 -100.52
C ALA A 351 31.65 47.35 -99.76
N ARG A 352 32.12 48.50 -100.28
CA ARG A 352 33.11 49.37 -99.61
C ARG A 352 32.60 49.91 -98.28
N GLN A 353 31.33 50.30 -98.18
CA GLN A 353 30.72 50.75 -96.92
C GLN A 353 30.58 49.61 -95.89
N GLN A 354 30.32 48.38 -96.33
CA GLN A 354 30.18 47.21 -95.45
C GLN A 354 31.52 46.60 -95.02
N GLN A 355 32.56 46.67 -95.86
CA GLN A 355 33.88 46.10 -95.61
C GLN A 355 34.49 46.41 -94.22
N PRO A 356 34.57 47.68 -93.74
CA PRO A 356 35.18 47.96 -92.43
C PRO A 356 34.38 47.36 -91.27
N LEU A 357 33.06 47.32 -91.39
CA LEU A 357 32.15 46.82 -90.36
C LEU A 357 32.21 45.28 -90.27
N LEU A 358 32.36 44.60 -91.42
CA LEU A 358 32.65 43.17 -91.48
C LEU A 358 34.04 42.82 -90.94
N ASN A 359 35.08 43.61 -91.25
CA ASN A 359 36.43 43.41 -90.72
C ASN A 359 36.49 43.54 -89.19
N GLN A 360 35.84 44.56 -88.60
CA GLN A 360 35.72 44.68 -87.14
C GLN A 360 35.01 43.46 -86.51
N ARG A 361 33.97 42.95 -87.17
CA ARG A 361 33.24 41.75 -86.73
C ARG A 361 34.08 40.48 -86.84
N LEU A 362 34.97 40.39 -87.83
CA LEU A 362 35.89 39.27 -88.00
C LEU A 362 36.98 39.25 -86.91
N VAL A 363 37.62 40.40 -86.65
CA VAL A 363 38.62 40.55 -85.57
C VAL A 363 38.03 40.22 -84.19
N THR A 364 36.83 40.71 -83.88
CA THR A 364 36.16 40.44 -82.59
C THR A 364 35.69 39.00 -82.42
N LEU A 365 35.48 38.25 -83.52
CA LEU A 365 35.22 36.81 -83.47
C LEU A 365 36.51 35.99 -83.32
N GLN A 366 37.60 36.40 -83.98
CA GLN A 366 38.92 35.77 -83.84
C GLN A 366 39.45 35.84 -82.40
N ALA A 367 39.35 37.01 -81.75
CA ALA A 367 39.73 37.18 -80.34
C ALA A 367 39.00 36.17 -79.43
N LYS A 368 37.67 36.12 -79.51
CA LYS A 368 36.84 35.20 -78.70
C LYS A 368 37.17 33.72 -78.92
N ALA A 369 37.49 33.32 -80.16
CA ALA A 369 37.91 31.96 -80.46
C ALA A 369 39.27 31.61 -79.84
N GLN A 370 40.16 32.59 -79.72
CA GLN A 370 41.48 32.43 -79.10
C GLN A 370 41.39 32.37 -77.57
N ASP A 371 40.56 33.21 -76.94
CA ASP A 371 40.26 33.17 -75.50
C ASP A 371 39.71 31.79 -75.09
N GLN A 372 38.70 31.29 -75.81
CA GLN A 372 38.08 29.98 -75.53
C GLN A 372 39.09 28.83 -75.66
N LYS A 373 40.05 28.93 -76.59
CA LYS A 373 41.09 27.91 -76.77
C LYS A 373 42.06 27.86 -75.59
N GLN A 374 42.40 29.01 -75.00
CA GLN A 374 43.29 29.09 -73.82
C GLN A 374 42.61 28.51 -72.56
N VAL A 375 41.32 28.80 -72.35
CA VAL A 375 40.54 28.23 -71.23
C VAL A 375 40.46 26.70 -71.33
N LEU A 376 40.28 26.16 -72.55
CA LEU A 376 40.20 24.72 -72.77
C LEU A 376 41.52 24.03 -72.43
N THR A 377 42.67 24.58 -72.84
CA THR A 377 43.99 24.03 -72.50
C THR A 377 44.26 24.01 -70.98
N GLN A 378 43.90 25.08 -70.26
CA GLN A 378 44.05 25.14 -68.80
C GLN A 378 43.24 24.07 -68.07
N LEU A 379 42.01 23.81 -68.52
CA LEU A 379 41.15 22.77 -67.93
C LEU A 379 41.70 21.36 -68.18
N THR A 380 42.26 21.08 -69.36
CA THR A 380 42.87 19.77 -69.64
C THR A 380 44.12 19.51 -68.81
N GLU A 381 44.93 20.53 -68.54
CA GLU A 381 46.12 20.42 -67.68
C GLU A 381 45.74 20.15 -66.21
N GLN A 382 44.68 20.79 -65.71
CA GLN A 382 44.16 20.56 -64.36
C GLN A 382 43.61 19.15 -64.16
N ILE A 383 42.90 18.60 -65.15
CA ILE A 383 42.35 17.23 -65.08
C ILE A 383 43.49 16.21 -64.99
N ALA A 384 44.47 16.27 -65.89
CA ALA A 384 45.61 15.34 -65.90
C ALA A 384 46.43 15.40 -64.59
N LEU A 385 46.56 16.59 -63.99
CA LEU A 385 47.27 16.78 -62.73
C LEU A 385 46.51 16.19 -61.53
N LEU A 386 45.18 16.21 -61.54
CA LEU A 386 44.34 15.57 -60.53
C LEU A 386 44.31 14.04 -60.68
N GLU A 387 44.25 13.53 -61.92
CA GLU A 387 44.33 12.10 -62.21
C GLU A 387 45.67 11.49 -61.75
N ALA A 388 46.78 12.22 -61.94
CA ALA A 388 48.11 11.83 -61.46
C ALA A 388 48.28 11.89 -59.92
N GLN A 389 47.34 12.48 -59.18
CA GLN A 389 47.36 12.58 -57.72
C GLN A 389 46.55 11.48 -57.01
N LEU A 390 45.87 10.60 -57.75
CA LEU A 390 45.11 9.47 -57.17
C LEU A 390 46.02 8.26 -56.88
N PRO A 391 46.23 7.87 -55.61
CA PRO A 391 47.01 6.69 -55.28
C PRO A 391 46.22 5.40 -55.48
N THR A 392 46.86 4.38 -56.04
CA THR A 392 46.39 2.98 -56.07
C THR A 392 47.30 2.11 -55.20
N PRO A 393 46.81 0.98 -54.62
CA PRO A 393 45.53 0.33 -54.84
C PRO A 393 44.41 0.74 -53.87
N ALA A 394 43.16 0.48 -54.28
CA ALA A 394 41.99 0.50 -53.39
C ALA A 394 41.89 -0.82 -52.58
N PRO A 395 41.23 -0.85 -51.41
CA PRO A 395 40.97 -2.07 -50.66
C PRO A 395 40.05 -3.04 -51.42
N SER A 396 40.19 -4.35 -51.19
CA SER A 396 39.40 -5.37 -51.89
C SER A 396 37.99 -5.52 -51.28
N ALA A 397 37.00 -5.74 -52.15
CA ALA A 397 35.58 -5.82 -51.77
C ALA A 397 35.29 -6.92 -50.73
N ASP A 398 36.00 -8.06 -50.79
CA ASP A 398 35.80 -9.19 -49.86
C ASP A 398 36.09 -8.82 -48.40
N GLN A 399 37.07 -7.93 -48.15
CA GLN A 399 37.40 -7.47 -46.80
C GLN A 399 36.29 -6.59 -46.22
N ILE A 400 35.65 -5.78 -47.08
CA ILE A 400 34.52 -4.92 -46.71
C ILE A 400 33.31 -5.82 -46.38
N ALA A 401 32.96 -6.75 -47.26
CA ALA A 401 31.85 -7.67 -47.08
C ALA A 401 31.98 -8.54 -45.81
N GLN A 402 33.19 -9.00 -45.47
CA GLN A 402 33.43 -9.75 -44.22
C GLN A 402 33.23 -8.88 -42.96
N LEU A 403 33.62 -7.61 -43.00
CA LEU A 403 33.39 -6.69 -41.88
C LEU A 403 31.90 -6.34 -41.73
N GLU A 404 31.18 -6.13 -42.83
CA GLU A 404 29.72 -5.90 -42.83
C GLU A 404 28.95 -7.10 -42.25
N ALA A 405 29.37 -8.34 -42.59
CA ALA A 405 28.80 -9.56 -42.01
C ALA A 405 29.07 -9.69 -40.50
N GLN A 406 30.24 -9.26 -40.02
CA GLN A 406 30.55 -9.25 -38.58
C GLN A 406 29.78 -8.16 -37.83
N ILE A 407 29.66 -6.96 -38.43
CA ILE A 407 28.90 -5.83 -37.87
C ILE A 407 27.41 -6.22 -37.71
N THR A 408 26.79 -6.81 -38.74
CA THR A 408 25.38 -7.22 -38.68
C THR A 408 25.14 -8.34 -37.66
N ALA A 409 26.02 -9.33 -37.57
CA ALA A 409 25.93 -10.38 -36.54
C ALA A 409 26.06 -9.82 -35.10
N LEU A 410 26.95 -8.85 -34.89
CA LEU A 410 27.11 -8.18 -33.60
C LEU A 410 25.93 -7.27 -33.26
N GLN A 411 25.33 -6.59 -34.24
CA GLN A 411 24.10 -5.81 -34.05
C GLN A 411 22.93 -6.71 -33.63
N LEU A 412 22.71 -7.83 -34.32
CA LEU A 412 21.63 -8.77 -34.00
C LEU A 412 21.78 -9.39 -32.59
N ARG A 413 23.03 -9.65 -32.16
CA ARG A 413 23.35 -10.09 -30.80
C ARG A 413 23.16 -8.99 -29.76
N ARG A 414 23.59 -7.76 -30.05
CA ARG A 414 23.33 -6.57 -29.22
C ARG A 414 21.82 -6.36 -29.05
N ASP A 415 21.04 -6.50 -30.11
CA ASP A 415 19.63 -6.11 -30.12
C ASP A 415 18.73 -7.16 -29.45
N SER A 416 19.04 -8.45 -29.59
CA SER A 416 18.46 -9.50 -28.72
C SER A 416 18.86 -9.32 -27.25
N GLN A 417 20.11 -8.91 -26.97
CA GLN A 417 20.55 -8.44 -25.66
C GLN A 417 20.06 -7.02 -25.30
N LEU A 418 19.27 -6.36 -26.15
CA LEU A 418 18.50 -5.14 -25.88
C LEU A 418 16.97 -5.37 -25.78
N ALA A 419 16.49 -6.62 -25.93
CA ALA A 419 15.18 -7.06 -25.42
C ALA A 419 15.32 -7.58 -23.97
N GLN A 420 15.75 -8.83 -23.77
CA GLN A 420 15.72 -9.62 -22.52
C GLN A 420 16.06 -8.98 -21.14
N LEU A 421 17.08 -8.13 -20.96
CA LEU A 421 17.46 -7.57 -19.63
C LEU A 421 16.34 -6.71 -19.03
N GLY A 422 15.50 -6.19 -19.90
CA GLY A 422 14.11 -5.89 -19.62
C GLY A 422 13.33 -6.26 -20.88
N ALA A 423 12.90 -7.51 -21.16
CA ALA A 423 12.20 -8.63 -20.43
C ALA A 423 12.54 -9.25 -19.02
N LEU A 424 13.40 -8.73 -18.12
CA LEU A 424 13.70 -9.32 -16.77
C LEU A 424 13.35 -8.43 -15.55
N THR A 425 12.53 -7.42 -15.80
CA THR A 425 12.68 -6.09 -15.23
C THR A 425 11.39 -5.21 -15.39
N GLN A 426 10.21 -5.79 -15.59
CA GLN A 426 8.87 -5.17 -15.63
C GLN A 426 7.78 -6.07 -15.10
N THR A 427 7.95 -7.37 -15.31
CA THR A 427 7.79 -8.39 -14.26
C THR A 427 8.10 -7.88 -12.83
N CYS A 428 9.00 -6.89 -12.68
CA CYS A 428 9.62 -6.59 -11.40
C CYS A 428 9.31 -5.18 -10.79
N ARG A 429 9.04 -4.11 -11.57
CA ARG A 429 8.00 -3.05 -11.30
C ARG A 429 6.70 -3.65 -10.77
N GLN A 430 6.31 -4.81 -11.28
CA GLN A 430 5.17 -5.54 -10.74
C GLN A 430 5.54 -6.13 -9.39
N LEU A 431 6.58 -6.98 -9.29
CA LEU A 431 7.00 -7.54 -7.98
C LEU A 431 7.26 -6.49 -6.90
N GLU A 432 7.69 -5.29 -7.27
CA GLU A 432 7.73 -4.16 -6.37
C GLU A 432 6.38 -3.49 -6.15
N SER A 433 5.71 -2.89 -7.13
CA SER A 433 4.44 -2.19 -6.82
C SER A 433 3.43 -3.10 -6.08
N LEU A 434 3.44 -4.41 -6.35
CA LEU A 434 2.74 -5.44 -5.58
C LEU A 434 3.27 -5.64 -4.15
N GLN A 435 4.57 -5.47 -3.91
CA GLN A 435 5.19 -5.47 -2.58
C GLN A 435 4.95 -4.18 -1.76
N GLN A 436 4.85 -2.96 -2.31
CA GLN A 436 4.41 -1.81 -1.49
C GLN A 436 2.96 -2.01 -1.08
N GLN A 437 2.13 -2.47 -2.02
CA GLN A 437 0.77 -2.89 -1.74
C GLN A 437 0.75 -4.02 -0.70
N ARG A 438 1.65 -5.02 -0.77
CA ARG A 438 1.77 -6.07 0.26
C ARG A 438 2.20 -5.50 1.62
N GLN A 439 3.16 -4.59 1.68
CA GLN A 439 3.65 -3.99 2.92
C GLN A 439 2.57 -3.12 3.56
N GLN A 440 1.96 -2.21 2.80
CA GLN A 440 0.81 -1.41 3.25
C GLN A 440 -0.33 -2.31 3.73
N LYS A 441 -0.64 -3.40 3.01
CA LYS A 441 -1.66 -4.37 3.45
C LYS A 441 -1.24 -5.22 4.66
N GLN A 442 0.05 -5.43 4.89
CA GLN A 442 0.59 -6.07 6.10
C GLN A 442 0.56 -5.10 7.30
N GLU A 443 0.83 -3.83 7.09
CA GLU A 443 0.71 -2.76 8.10
C GLU A 443 -0.76 -2.51 8.47
N GLU A 444 -1.67 -2.46 7.49
CA GLU A 444 -3.13 -2.46 7.71
C GLU A 444 -3.59 -3.71 8.46
N LEU A 445 -3.15 -4.92 8.07
CA LEU A 445 -3.49 -6.16 8.76
C LEU A 445 -2.94 -6.21 10.19
N ALA A 446 -1.75 -5.64 10.45
CA ALA A 446 -1.21 -5.54 11.79
C ALA A 446 -2.04 -4.59 12.67
N GLY A 447 -2.40 -3.41 12.16
CA GLY A 447 -3.29 -2.46 12.85
C GLY A 447 -4.68 -3.04 13.11
N LEU A 448 -5.31 -3.64 12.09
CA LEU A 448 -6.60 -4.34 12.23
C LEU A 448 -6.52 -5.54 13.17
N GLY A 449 -5.41 -6.29 13.16
CA GLY A 449 -5.16 -7.39 14.08
C GLY A 449 -5.01 -6.92 15.53
N GLN A 450 -4.32 -5.80 15.76
CA GLN A 450 -4.22 -5.17 17.08
C GLN A 450 -5.58 -4.64 17.55
N HIS A 451 -6.35 -3.98 16.68
CA HIS A 451 -7.72 -3.53 16.99
C HIS A 451 -8.64 -4.72 17.30
N LEU A 452 -8.58 -5.79 16.51
CA LEU A 452 -9.36 -7.01 16.72
C LEU A 452 -8.98 -7.70 18.03
N ARG A 453 -7.68 -7.76 18.37
CA ARG A 453 -7.21 -8.28 19.65
C ARG A 453 -7.71 -7.43 20.83
N VAL A 454 -7.61 -6.11 20.76
CA VAL A 454 -8.16 -5.21 21.80
C VAL A 454 -9.68 -5.41 21.92
N CYS A 455 -10.41 -5.48 20.82
CA CYS A 455 -11.85 -5.78 20.84
C CYS A 455 -12.18 -7.17 21.41
N GLN A 456 -11.32 -8.19 21.21
CA GLN A 456 -11.48 -9.51 21.83
C GLN A 456 -11.19 -9.50 23.33
N GLU A 457 -10.10 -8.86 23.75
CA GLU A 457 -9.75 -8.71 25.17
C GLU A 457 -10.83 -7.90 25.92
N LEU A 458 -11.36 -6.84 25.29
CA LEU A 458 -12.51 -6.08 25.80
C LEU A 458 -13.81 -6.91 25.79
N ALA A 459 -14.10 -7.70 24.74
CA ALA A 459 -15.29 -8.55 24.71
C ALA A 459 -15.24 -9.69 25.74
N GLN A 460 -14.04 -10.20 26.05
CA GLN A 460 -13.82 -11.15 27.14
C GLN A 460 -13.96 -10.46 28.51
N ALA A 461 -13.39 -9.27 28.68
CA ALA A 461 -13.45 -8.50 29.92
C ALA A 461 -14.86 -8.00 30.25
N PHE A 462 -15.62 -7.48 29.27
CA PHE A 462 -17.03 -7.10 29.46
C PHE A 462 -18.01 -8.27 29.33
N GLY A 463 -17.53 -9.46 28.94
CA GLY A 463 -18.31 -10.68 28.90
C GLY A 463 -18.68 -11.22 30.29
N ARG A 464 -19.59 -12.20 30.31
CA ARG A 464 -20.16 -12.77 31.56
C ARG A 464 -19.13 -13.33 32.56
N LYS A 465 -17.95 -13.73 32.07
CA LYS A 465 -16.84 -14.32 32.85
C LYS A 465 -15.75 -13.31 33.25
N GLY A 466 -15.83 -12.07 32.79
CA GLY A 466 -14.83 -11.03 33.06
C GLY A 466 -15.22 -10.15 34.24
N ILE A 467 -15.21 -8.84 34.02
CA ILE A 467 -15.61 -7.78 34.94
C ILE A 467 -17.00 -8.05 35.55
N GLN A 468 -17.94 -8.65 34.80
CA GLN A 468 -19.27 -9.01 35.33
C GLN A 468 -19.17 -10.04 36.48
N ALA A 469 -18.40 -11.12 36.28
CA ALA A 469 -18.15 -12.12 37.33
C ALA A 469 -17.35 -11.50 38.49
N MET A 470 -16.29 -10.74 38.19
CA MET A 470 -15.48 -10.06 39.19
C MET A 470 -16.28 -9.05 40.05
N MET A 471 -17.25 -8.33 39.47
CA MET A 471 -18.15 -7.45 40.22
C MET A 471 -19.07 -8.23 41.17
N ILE A 472 -19.50 -9.43 40.79
CA ILE A 472 -20.30 -10.33 41.63
C ILE A 472 -19.43 -10.94 42.73
N GLU A 473 -18.25 -11.47 42.41
CA GLU A 473 -17.33 -12.06 43.38
C GLU A 473 -16.84 -11.05 44.43
N ASN A 474 -16.65 -9.77 44.06
CA ASN A 474 -16.37 -8.70 45.04
C ASN A 474 -17.60 -8.28 45.87
N LEU A 475 -18.82 -8.56 45.40
CA LEU A 475 -20.09 -8.23 46.09
C LEU A 475 -20.49 -9.32 47.10
N LEU A 476 -20.29 -10.59 46.75
CA LEU A 476 -20.84 -11.70 47.54
C LEU A 476 -20.31 -11.77 48.98
N PRO A 477 -19.04 -11.50 49.30
CA PRO A 477 -18.59 -11.42 50.70
C PRO A 477 -19.28 -10.33 51.51
N GLN A 478 -19.61 -9.19 50.87
CA GLN A 478 -20.36 -8.09 51.51
C GLN A 478 -21.82 -8.52 51.77
N LEU A 479 -22.44 -9.18 50.79
CA LEU A 479 -23.79 -9.73 50.91
C LEU A 479 -23.87 -10.84 51.94
N GLU A 480 -22.87 -11.72 52.01
CA GLU A 480 -22.76 -12.80 52.98
C GLU A 480 -22.64 -12.26 54.41
N ALA A 481 -21.75 -11.28 54.63
CA ALA A 481 -21.58 -10.65 55.94
C ALA A 481 -22.87 -9.98 56.44
N GLU A 482 -23.52 -9.17 55.60
CA GLU A 482 -24.78 -8.49 55.97
C GLU A 482 -25.94 -9.49 56.13
N THR A 483 -26.04 -10.50 55.25
CA THR A 483 -27.04 -11.59 55.39
C THR A 483 -26.87 -12.29 56.72
N ASN A 484 -25.64 -12.65 57.11
CA ASN A 484 -25.37 -13.37 58.35
C ASN A 484 -25.50 -12.50 59.60
N HIS A 485 -25.23 -11.19 59.51
CA HIS A 485 -25.53 -10.25 60.60
C HIS A 485 -27.04 -10.19 60.90
N ILE A 486 -27.87 -10.17 59.86
CA ILE A 486 -29.34 -10.18 59.97
C ILE A 486 -29.86 -11.57 60.40
N LEU A 487 -29.36 -12.64 59.76
CA LEU A 487 -29.76 -14.02 60.04
C LEU A 487 -29.35 -14.49 61.44
N GLY A 488 -28.22 -14.02 61.97
CA GLY A 488 -27.80 -14.26 63.35
C GLY A 488 -28.84 -13.78 64.35
N ARG A 489 -29.41 -12.58 64.14
CA ARG A 489 -30.52 -12.05 64.96
C ARG A 489 -31.80 -12.86 64.81
N LEU A 490 -32.18 -13.22 63.57
CA LEU A 490 -33.40 -14.01 63.27
C LEU A 490 -33.36 -15.46 63.77
N SER A 491 -32.16 -16.07 63.84
CA SER A 491 -31.97 -17.48 64.15
C SER A 491 -31.43 -17.74 65.56
N GLY A 492 -30.98 -16.71 66.29
CA GLY A 492 -30.20 -16.92 67.52
C GLY A 492 -28.80 -17.48 67.23
N HIS A 493 -28.20 -17.09 66.10
CA HIS A 493 -26.92 -17.58 65.56
C HIS A 493 -26.90 -19.09 65.25
N GLN A 494 -28.07 -19.69 64.97
CA GLN A 494 -28.23 -21.11 64.64
C GLN A 494 -28.01 -21.43 63.16
N MET A 495 -28.00 -20.43 62.27
CA MET A 495 -27.84 -20.59 60.81
C MET A 495 -26.85 -19.56 60.23
N HIS A 496 -26.02 -20.00 59.29
CA HIS A 496 -25.08 -19.16 58.53
C HIS A 496 -25.19 -19.45 57.02
N VAL A 497 -25.60 -18.47 56.22
CA VAL A 497 -25.63 -18.52 54.75
C VAL A 497 -24.22 -18.41 54.19
N ARG A 498 -23.94 -19.12 53.09
CA ARG A 498 -22.75 -18.94 52.26
C ARG A 498 -23.12 -18.96 50.78
N PHE A 499 -22.61 -18.01 50.02
CA PHE A 499 -22.76 -17.97 48.55
C PHE A 499 -21.55 -18.66 47.90
N ALA A 500 -21.79 -19.73 47.14
CA ALA A 500 -20.75 -20.44 46.41
C ALA A 500 -20.88 -20.20 44.90
N THR A 501 -19.87 -19.55 44.32
CA THR A 501 -19.83 -19.23 42.88
C THR A 501 -19.41 -20.41 41.99
N GLN A 502 -19.00 -21.53 42.58
CA GLN A 502 -18.47 -22.69 41.86
C GLN A 502 -18.98 -24.01 42.45
N ARG A 503 -19.58 -24.84 41.59
CA ARG A 503 -20.02 -26.21 41.89
C ARG A 503 -19.15 -27.23 41.14
N PRO A 504 -18.62 -28.29 41.77
CA PRO A 504 -17.89 -29.33 41.04
C PRO A 504 -18.83 -30.11 40.11
N SER A 505 -18.45 -30.25 38.84
CA SER A 505 -19.21 -31.04 37.86
C SER A 505 -19.17 -32.54 38.19
N LYS A 506 -20.32 -33.22 38.11
CA LYS A 506 -20.46 -34.68 38.30
C LYS A 506 -20.01 -35.47 37.05
N GLY A 507 -18.85 -35.12 36.49
CA GLY A 507 -18.28 -35.72 35.29
C GLY A 507 -16.96 -36.45 35.54
N ARG A 508 -16.49 -37.22 34.54
CA ARG A 508 -15.24 -38.00 34.60
C ARG A 508 -13.96 -37.14 34.65
N GLN A 509 -14.09 -35.83 34.50
CA GLN A 509 -13.05 -34.82 34.78
C GLN A 509 -13.68 -33.72 35.67
N PRO A 510 -13.04 -33.32 36.78
CA PRO A 510 -13.55 -32.26 37.63
C PRO A 510 -13.32 -30.90 36.95
N LYS A 511 -14.38 -30.37 36.31
CA LYS A 511 -14.47 -28.95 35.94
C LYS A 511 -15.38 -28.25 36.95
N SER A 512 -14.96 -27.10 37.46
CA SER A 512 -15.87 -26.19 38.17
C SER A 512 -16.91 -25.65 37.19
N ILE A 513 -18.17 -25.68 37.61
CA ILE A 513 -19.28 -25.00 36.95
C ILE A 513 -19.49 -23.70 37.70
N GLU A 514 -19.40 -22.57 37.02
CA GLU A 514 -19.83 -21.28 37.55
C GLU A 514 -21.34 -21.32 37.83
N THR A 515 -21.72 -21.12 39.08
CA THR A 515 -23.10 -21.08 39.56
C THR A 515 -23.26 -19.94 40.58
N LEU A 516 -24.44 -19.83 41.21
CA LEU A 516 -24.60 -19.03 42.43
C LEU A 516 -25.42 -19.86 43.41
N ASP A 517 -24.74 -20.80 44.07
CA ASP A 517 -25.34 -21.72 45.02
C ASP A 517 -25.51 -21.03 46.38
N ILE A 518 -26.71 -21.14 46.97
CA ILE A 518 -26.96 -20.73 48.35
C ILE A 518 -26.84 -21.96 49.23
N LEU A 519 -25.77 -22.02 50.01
CA LEU A 519 -25.54 -23.02 51.05
C LEU A 519 -25.89 -22.42 52.40
N ILE A 520 -26.40 -23.21 53.33
CA ILE A 520 -26.60 -22.79 54.71
C ILE A 520 -25.97 -23.83 55.63
N ALA A 521 -25.20 -23.36 56.59
CA ALA A 521 -24.66 -24.16 57.69
C ALA A 521 -25.53 -24.00 58.93
N ASP A 522 -25.87 -25.13 59.55
CA ASP A 522 -26.60 -25.23 60.82
C ASP A 522 -25.99 -26.32 61.72
N ALA A 523 -26.68 -26.69 62.81
CA ALA A 523 -26.23 -27.71 63.76
C ALA A 523 -26.16 -29.16 63.19
N GLN A 524 -26.73 -29.42 62.01
CA GLN A 524 -26.64 -30.69 61.28
C GLN A 524 -25.58 -30.65 60.15
N GLY A 525 -24.99 -29.48 59.86
CA GLY A 525 -23.91 -29.29 58.91
C GLY A 525 -24.24 -28.28 57.80
N THR A 526 -23.48 -28.30 56.70
CA THR A 526 -23.73 -27.43 55.54
C THR A 526 -24.52 -28.16 54.47
N ARG A 527 -25.71 -27.64 54.13
CA ARG A 527 -26.65 -28.24 53.16
C ARG A 527 -27.24 -27.19 52.22
N PRO A 528 -27.70 -27.56 51.00
CA PRO A 528 -28.28 -26.61 50.05
C PRO A 528 -29.57 -25.97 50.56
N TYR A 529 -29.84 -24.73 50.16
CA TYR A 529 -31.05 -23.98 50.52
C TYR A 529 -32.35 -24.77 50.29
N GLU A 530 -32.42 -25.57 49.23
CA GLU A 530 -33.60 -26.36 48.85
C GLU A 530 -33.94 -27.49 49.84
N THR A 531 -33.10 -27.74 50.86
CA THR A 531 -33.29 -28.81 51.86
C THR A 531 -33.84 -28.34 53.21
N TYR A 532 -34.16 -27.05 53.35
CA TYR A 532 -34.68 -26.45 54.60
C TYR A 532 -36.21 -26.44 54.65
N SER A 533 -36.77 -26.40 55.87
CA SER A 533 -38.22 -26.26 56.05
C SER A 533 -38.72 -24.88 55.59
N GLY A 534 -40.01 -24.78 55.29
CA GLY A 534 -40.62 -23.52 54.85
C GLY A 534 -40.48 -22.38 55.86
N GLY A 535 -40.37 -22.69 57.16
CA GLY A 535 -40.12 -21.70 58.21
C GLY A 535 -38.68 -21.18 58.22
N GLU A 536 -37.69 -22.07 58.12
CA GLU A 536 -36.26 -21.73 58.06
C GLU A 536 -35.91 -21.00 56.76
N ALA A 537 -36.40 -21.50 55.63
CA ALA A 537 -36.21 -20.91 54.31
C ALA A 537 -36.78 -19.48 54.25
N PHE A 538 -37.91 -19.20 54.91
CA PHE A 538 -38.45 -17.83 55.01
C PHE A 538 -37.49 -16.90 55.76
N ARG A 539 -36.94 -17.33 56.91
CA ARG A 539 -35.98 -16.53 57.70
C ARG A 539 -34.70 -16.23 56.91
N VAL A 540 -34.19 -17.21 56.15
CA VAL A 540 -33.04 -17.02 55.24
C VAL A 540 -33.37 -16.07 54.08
N ASN A 541 -34.52 -16.26 53.41
CA ASN A 541 -34.96 -15.36 52.33
C ASN A 541 -35.13 -13.92 52.80
N PHE A 542 -35.69 -13.72 54.00
CA PHE A 542 -35.87 -12.39 54.59
C PHE A 542 -34.51 -11.72 54.86
N ALA A 543 -33.55 -12.45 55.44
CA ALA A 543 -32.20 -11.95 55.68
C ALA A 543 -31.48 -11.56 54.37
N ILE A 544 -31.51 -12.43 53.34
CA ILE A 544 -30.87 -12.17 52.04
C ILE A 544 -31.51 -10.96 51.34
N ARG A 545 -32.85 -10.87 51.32
CA ARG A 545 -33.58 -9.74 50.70
C ARG A 545 -33.25 -8.41 51.39
N LEU A 546 -33.16 -8.41 52.71
CA LEU A 546 -32.81 -7.21 53.47
C LEU A 546 -31.34 -6.80 53.27
N ALA A 547 -30.42 -7.76 53.26
CA ALA A 547 -29.01 -7.50 52.98
C ALA A 547 -28.81 -6.93 51.57
N LEU A 548 -29.50 -7.49 50.56
CA LEU A 548 -29.55 -6.93 49.20
C LEU A 548 -30.10 -5.50 49.18
N ALA A 549 -31.21 -5.23 49.87
CA ALA A 549 -31.79 -3.89 49.96
C ALA A 549 -30.82 -2.87 50.57
N ARG A 550 -30.16 -3.23 51.69
CA ARG A 550 -29.18 -2.37 52.37
C ARG A 550 -27.93 -2.11 51.51
N LEU A 551 -27.41 -3.12 50.80
CA LEU A 551 -26.29 -2.94 49.86
C LEU A 551 -26.65 -2.10 48.63
N LEU A 552 -27.86 -2.24 48.08
CA LEU A 552 -28.33 -1.38 46.99
C LEU A 552 -28.45 0.07 47.44
N ALA A 553 -29.08 0.31 48.59
CA ALA A 553 -29.24 1.62 49.22
C ALA A 553 -27.91 2.32 49.50
N GLN A 554 -26.94 1.60 50.08
CA GLN A 554 -25.58 2.10 50.30
C GLN A 554 -24.88 2.49 48.98
N ARG A 555 -25.07 1.72 47.90
CA ARG A 555 -24.46 1.99 46.59
C ARG A 555 -25.11 3.13 45.81
N SER A 556 -26.41 3.37 45.98
CA SER A 556 -27.11 4.54 45.41
C SER A 556 -26.98 5.81 46.25
N GLY A 557 -26.45 5.72 47.48
CA GLY A 557 -26.36 6.85 48.41
C GLY A 557 -27.71 7.27 48.99
N THR A 558 -28.72 6.41 48.93
CA THR A 558 -30.11 6.70 49.33
C THR A 558 -30.52 5.84 50.52
N ALA A 559 -31.06 6.43 51.59
CA ALA A 559 -31.64 5.66 52.69
C ALA A 559 -32.81 4.78 52.22
N LEU A 560 -33.03 3.64 52.89
CA LEU A 560 -34.23 2.83 52.68
C LEU A 560 -35.42 3.55 53.30
N GLN A 561 -36.47 3.78 52.52
CA GLN A 561 -37.64 4.54 52.98
C GLN A 561 -38.80 3.64 53.39
N LEU A 562 -39.06 2.57 52.64
CA LEU A 562 -40.23 1.71 52.83
C LEU A 562 -39.87 0.23 52.67
N LEU A 563 -40.22 -0.58 53.67
CA LEU A 563 -40.29 -2.03 53.57
C LEU A 563 -41.76 -2.45 53.60
N ILE A 564 -42.20 -3.24 52.62
CA ILE A 564 -43.50 -3.91 52.66
C ILE A 564 -43.24 -5.41 52.81
N ILE A 565 -43.88 -6.03 53.79
CA ILE A 565 -43.86 -7.49 53.99
C ILE A 565 -45.31 -7.98 53.86
N ASP A 566 -45.62 -8.58 52.71
CA ASP A 566 -46.95 -9.09 52.38
C ASP A 566 -47.02 -10.60 52.69
N GLU A 567 -47.62 -10.92 53.84
CA GLU A 567 -47.81 -12.28 54.36
C GLU A 567 -46.51 -13.12 54.44
N GLY A 568 -46.64 -14.46 54.45
CA GLY A 568 -45.52 -15.41 54.52
C GLY A 568 -45.15 -15.89 55.93
N PHE A 569 -45.71 -15.28 56.98
CA PHE A 569 -45.47 -15.70 58.37
C PHE A 569 -46.19 -17.00 58.76
N GLY A 570 -47.18 -17.45 57.98
CA GLY A 570 -48.02 -18.63 58.29
C GLY A 570 -47.32 -19.99 58.28
N THR A 571 -46.02 -20.02 57.97
CA THR A 571 -45.15 -21.23 58.08
C THR A 571 -44.23 -21.18 59.31
N GLN A 572 -44.33 -20.13 60.15
CA GLN A 572 -43.60 -20.03 61.41
C GLN A 572 -44.40 -20.64 62.57
N ASP A 573 -43.68 -21.16 63.55
CA ASP A 573 -44.16 -21.41 64.90
C ASP A 573 -44.24 -20.10 65.71
N GLN A 574 -44.81 -20.16 66.91
CA GLN A 574 -44.94 -18.98 67.78
C GLN A 574 -43.57 -18.36 68.12
N GLU A 575 -42.57 -19.20 68.42
CA GLU A 575 -41.20 -18.74 68.68
C GLU A 575 -40.54 -18.15 67.42
N GLY A 576 -40.76 -18.73 66.24
CA GLY A 576 -40.32 -18.16 64.96
C GLY A 576 -40.98 -16.81 64.65
N CYS A 577 -42.24 -16.61 65.04
CA CYS A 577 -42.91 -15.31 64.97
C CYS A 577 -42.23 -14.30 65.90
N ASP A 578 -42.03 -14.63 67.17
CA ASP A 578 -41.42 -13.74 68.18
C ASP A 578 -39.99 -13.32 67.79
N ARG A 579 -39.16 -14.28 67.33
CA ARG A 579 -37.81 -14.00 66.81
C ARG A 579 -37.85 -13.06 65.59
N LEU A 580 -38.86 -13.16 64.74
CA LEU A 580 -38.98 -12.34 63.53
C LEU A 580 -39.57 -10.95 63.80
N ILE A 581 -40.52 -10.83 64.74
CA ILE A 581 -40.97 -9.55 65.30
C ILE A 581 -39.78 -8.80 65.92
N ALA A 582 -38.97 -9.49 66.73
CA ALA A 582 -37.76 -8.93 67.31
C ALA A 582 -36.77 -8.46 66.23
N ALA A 583 -36.61 -9.22 65.15
CA ALA A 583 -35.76 -8.84 64.03
C ALA A 583 -36.29 -7.63 63.23
N ILE A 584 -37.60 -7.53 62.98
CA ILE A 584 -38.23 -6.35 62.35
C ILE A 584 -38.02 -5.11 63.23
N ASN A 585 -38.22 -5.22 64.54
CA ASN A 585 -37.97 -4.12 65.46
C ASN A 585 -36.48 -3.73 65.50
N ALA A 586 -35.56 -4.71 65.42
CA ALA A 586 -34.12 -4.48 65.39
C ALA A 586 -33.57 -3.90 64.06
N ILE A 587 -34.44 -3.66 63.07
CA ILE A 587 -34.14 -2.97 61.80
C ILE A 587 -35.08 -1.79 61.54
N ALA A 588 -36.03 -1.50 62.45
CA ALA A 588 -37.04 -0.46 62.25
C ALA A 588 -36.43 0.95 62.14
N THR A 589 -35.23 1.16 62.67
CA THR A 589 -34.42 2.38 62.52
C THR A 589 -33.86 2.59 61.12
N ASP A 590 -33.73 1.53 60.33
CA ASP A 590 -33.11 1.55 59.00
C ASP A 590 -34.13 1.92 57.90
N PHE A 591 -35.42 2.08 58.26
CA PHE A 591 -36.52 2.40 57.35
C PHE A 591 -37.38 3.57 57.87
N SER A 592 -37.88 4.42 56.97
CA SER A 592 -38.86 5.46 57.34
C SER A 592 -40.26 4.87 57.63
N CYS A 593 -40.57 3.69 57.08
CA CYS A 593 -41.80 2.95 57.32
C CYS A 593 -41.57 1.44 57.07
N ILE A 594 -42.11 0.60 57.96
CA ILE A 594 -42.28 -0.84 57.71
C ILE A 594 -43.78 -1.14 57.74
N LEU A 595 -44.33 -1.58 56.61
CA LEU A 595 -45.71 -2.02 56.47
C LEU A 595 -45.75 -3.55 56.46
N VAL A 596 -46.51 -4.14 57.39
CA VAL A 596 -46.70 -5.59 57.46
C VAL A 596 -48.17 -5.91 57.21
N ILE A 597 -48.43 -6.81 56.28
CA ILE A 597 -49.76 -7.38 56.02
C ILE A 597 -49.77 -8.79 56.57
N THR A 598 -50.68 -9.09 57.50
CA THR A 598 -50.81 -10.43 58.07
C THR A 598 -52.20 -10.71 58.64
N HIS A 599 -52.69 -11.93 58.42
CA HIS A 599 -53.87 -12.51 59.06
C HIS A 599 -53.60 -13.15 60.44
N ILE A 600 -52.33 -13.21 60.91
CA ILE A 600 -51.98 -13.90 62.15
C ILE A 600 -52.26 -13.02 63.38
N PRO A 601 -53.14 -13.42 64.32
CA PRO A 601 -53.50 -12.58 65.48
C PRO A 601 -52.31 -12.24 66.39
N HIS A 602 -51.40 -13.20 66.61
CA HIS A 602 -50.20 -13.02 67.42
C HIS A 602 -49.25 -11.97 66.82
N PHE A 603 -49.10 -11.97 65.49
CA PHE A 603 -48.26 -11.01 64.78
C PHE A 603 -48.89 -9.62 64.74
N ARG A 604 -50.21 -9.53 64.51
CA ARG A 604 -50.99 -8.28 64.61
C ARG A 604 -50.89 -7.64 66.00
N ALA A 605 -50.81 -8.44 67.07
CA ALA A 605 -50.70 -7.93 68.44
C ALA A 605 -49.38 -7.18 68.72
N ALA A 606 -48.31 -7.45 67.99
CA ALA A 606 -46.99 -6.88 68.23
C ALA A 606 -46.78 -5.45 67.71
N PHE A 607 -47.64 -4.98 66.80
CA PHE A 607 -47.55 -3.63 66.21
C PHE A 607 -48.55 -2.70 66.87
N GLN A 608 -48.15 -1.44 67.06
CA GLN A 608 -48.97 -0.40 67.69
C GLN A 608 -50.07 0.07 66.72
N THR A 609 -49.69 0.65 65.58
CA THR A 609 -50.62 1.08 64.53
C THR A 609 -51.00 -0.09 63.60
N ARG A 610 -52.29 -0.23 63.28
CA ARG A 610 -52.87 -1.35 62.52
C ARG A 610 -53.88 -0.84 61.49
N LEU A 611 -53.93 -1.48 60.33
CA LEU A 611 -54.97 -1.27 59.33
C LEU A 611 -55.78 -2.56 59.19
N ASP A 612 -56.98 -2.57 59.77
CA ASP A 612 -57.85 -3.73 59.80
C ASP A 612 -58.76 -3.74 58.57
N VAL A 613 -58.75 -4.86 57.82
CA VAL A 613 -59.47 -4.99 56.54
C VAL A 613 -60.60 -6.00 56.68
N ALA A 614 -61.84 -5.52 56.66
CA ALA A 614 -63.04 -6.34 56.78
C ALA A 614 -63.72 -6.52 55.41
N LYS A 615 -64.17 -7.75 55.09
CA LYS A 615 -65.00 -8.01 53.91
C LYS A 615 -66.47 -7.78 54.25
N THR A 616 -67.19 -7.04 53.41
CA THR A 616 -68.64 -6.79 53.51
C THR A 616 -69.33 -7.16 52.20
N ASP A 617 -70.66 -7.27 52.21
CA ASP A 617 -71.47 -7.56 51.01
C ASP A 617 -71.37 -6.47 49.92
N ARG A 618 -70.72 -5.33 50.22
CA ARG A 618 -70.45 -4.23 49.27
C ARG A 618 -68.97 -4.10 48.89
N GLY A 619 -68.12 -5.05 49.29
CA GLY A 619 -66.68 -5.04 49.09
C GLY A 619 -65.88 -4.94 50.40
N SER A 620 -64.56 -4.79 50.30
CA SER A 620 -63.68 -4.60 51.45
C SER A 620 -63.77 -3.18 52.02
N GLN A 621 -63.78 -3.06 53.34
CA GLN A 621 -63.62 -1.81 54.08
C GLN A 621 -62.33 -1.86 54.90
N VAL A 622 -61.75 -0.70 55.21
CA VAL A 622 -60.50 -0.57 55.96
C VAL A 622 -60.70 0.42 57.11
N GLU A 623 -60.27 0.03 58.31
CA GLU A 623 -60.32 0.84 59.52
C GLU A 623 -58.90 0.98 60.12
N LEU A 624 -58.60 2.15 60.70
CA LEU A 624 -57.33 2.40 61.39
C LEU A 624 -57.52 2.10 62.88
N ALA A 625 -56.87 1.05 63.38
CA ALA A 625 -56.87 0.69 64.79
C ALA A 625 -55.48 0.96 65.42
N GLY A 626 -55.47 1.39 66.68
CA GLY A 626 -54.25 1.68 67.47
C GLY A 626 -54.57 1.72 68.95
#